data_AF-A0A942FI62-F1
#
_entry.id   AF-A0A942FI62-F1
#
_cell.length_a   1.000
_cell.length_b   1.000
_cell.length_c   1.000
_cell.angle_alpha   90.00
_cell.angle_beta   90.00
_cell.angle_gamma   90.00
#
_symmetry.space_group_name_H-M   'P 1'
#
loop_
_entity.id
_entity.type
_entity.pdbx_description
1 polymer ?
#
loop_
_entity_poly.entity_id
_entity_poly.type
_entity_poly.pdbx_seq_one_letter_code
_entity_poly.pdbx_strand_id
1 'polypeptide(L)'
;ALHQHETALLPWLDGPPQTNEAGRSANFIAAMLWLADMGLPARFECLEIGSSAGINLMLDRYHYDLGGVQVGPEPGAIRFQPEWQGDAPPSHPIEVASTKGCDVAPVDLTDPEQALRLKAYIWPEHTVRFERLEAAIAEATKRAPDLVHMNAADFVEAELAKPQVAGTTRMLMHSIVWQYVPEDQQARVTAAMEAAGACATPDRPLAWVALEANRVLHIHEMVVRFWPGGEEPVVVTRAHPHGAWIGWGGSERTI
;
A
#
# COMPACT_ATOMS: atom_id res chain seq x y z
N ALA A 1 -19.49 -0.69 34.51
CA ALA A 1 -18.75 -1.20 33.35
C ALA A 1 -17.54 -0.32 33.02
N LEU A 2 -17.68 0.85 32.37
CA LEU A 2 -16.52 1.67 31.96
C LEU A 2 -15.58 2.06 33.12
N HIS A 3 -16.09 2.63 34.21
CA HIS A 3 -15.28 2.93 35.41
C HIS A 3 -14.65 1.71 36.08
N GLN A 4 -15.22 0.51 35.92
CA GLN A 4 -14.68 -0.71 36.50
C GLN A 4 -13.54 -1.31 35.67
N HIS A 5 -13.44 -0.95 34.39
CA HIS A 5 -12.43 -1.46 33.45
C HIS A 5 -11.51 -0.35 32.93
N GLU A 6 -11.47 0.80 33.60
CA GLU A 6 -10.72 1.98 33.16
C GLU A 6 -9.24 1.66 32.87
N THR A 7 -8.55 0.99 33.80
CA THR A 7 -7.13 0.61 33.64
C THR A 7 -6.90 -0.29 32.42
N ALA A 8 -7.89 -1.12 32.04
CA ALA A 8 -7.78 -2.00 30.88
C ALA A 8 -8.16 -1.29 29.56
N LEU A 9 -9.01 -0.26 29.61
CA LEU A 9 -9.54 0.43 28.42
C LEU A 9 -8.70 1.64 28.02
N LEU A 10 -8.13 2.40 28.96
CA LEU A 10 -7.37 3.61 28.65
C LEU A 10 -6.20 3.36 27.67
N PRO A 11 -5.39 2.29 27.80
CA PRO A 11 -4.31 2.02 26.85
C PRO A 11 -4.76 1.78 25.40
N TRP A 12 -6.05 1.49 25.17
CA TRP A 12 -6.61 1.37 23.83
C TRP A 12 -6.83 2.71 23.13
N LEU A 13 -6.86 3.81 23.89
CA LEU A 13 -7.05 5.19 23.42
C LEU A 13 -5.73 5.95 23.25
N ASP A 14 -4.60 5.38 23.70
CA ASP A 14 -3.27 6.00 23.61
C ASP A 14 -2.77 6.19 22.17
N GLY A 15 -3.41 5.58 21.18
CA GLY A 15 -3.06 5.68 19.78
C GLY A 15 -4.27 5.65 18.85
N PRO A 16 -4.14 6.19 17.63
CA PRO A 16 -5.22 6.14 16.65
C PRO A 16 -5.52 4.69 16.23
N PRO A 17 -6.77 4.38 15.85
CA PRO A 17 -7.09 3.10 15.22
C PRO A 17 -6.25 2.89 13.95
N GLN A 18 -5.63 1.72 13.83
CA GLN A 18 -4.88 1.34 12.63
C GLN A 18 -5.71 0.41 11.76
N THR A 19 -6.29 0.98 10.70
CA THR A 19 -7.05 0.21 9.72
C THR A 19 -6.10 -0.46 8.75
N ASN A 20 -5.79 -1.74 9.00
CA ASN A 20 -5.03 -2.57 8.08
C ASN A 20 -6.01 -3.26 7.10
N GLU A 21 -5.79 -3.11 5.80
CA GLU A 21 -6.60 -3.79 4.80
C GLU A 21 -5.75 -4.24 3.62
N ALA A 22 -5.51 -5.54 3.57
CA ALA A 22 -4.77 -6.20 2.50
C ALA A 22 -5.37 -5.94 1.11
N GLY A 23 -6.69 -5.73 1.02
CA GLY A 23 -7.38 -5.43 -0.25
C GLY A 23 -6.88 -4.17 -0.96
N ARG A 24 -6.22 -3.24 -0.26
CA ARG A 24 -5.64 -2.04 -0.91
C ARG A 24 -4.48 -2.39 -1.84
N SER A 25 -3.77 -3.48 -1.58
CA SER A 25 -2.68 -3.97 -2.44
C SER A 25 -3.10 -4.23 -3.89
N ALA A 26 -4.39 -4.49 -4.15
CA ALA A 26 -4.91 -4.63 -5.51
C ALA A 26 -4.70 -3.37 -6.37
N ASN A 27 -4.75 -2.17 -5.77
CA ASN A 27 -4.44 -0.92 -6.47
C ASN A 27 -2.94 -0.84 -6.81
N PHE A 28 -2.05 -1.24 -5.88
CA PHE A 28 -0.61 -1.23 -6.13
C PHE A 28 -0.20 -2.20 -7.24
N ILE A 29 -0.81 -3.39 -7.29
CA ILE A 29 -0.61 -4.33 -8.41
C ILE A 29 -1.11 -3.71 -9.72
N ALA A 30 -2.28 -3.07 -9.71
CA ALA A 30 -2.79 -2.37 -10.89
C ALA A 30 -1.85 -1.23 -11.35
N ALA A 31 -1.24 -0.51 -10.41
CA ALA A 31 -0.23 0.51 -10.71
C ALA A 31 1.04 -0.11 -11.33
N MET A 32 1.52 -1.25 -10.83
CA MET A 32 2.68 -1.95 -11.40
C MET A 32 2.42 -2.38 -12.85
N LEU A 33 1.23 -2.92 -13.13
CA LEU A 33 0.81 -3.29 -14.48
C LEU A 33 0.78 -2.07 -15.42
N TRP A 34 0.25 -0.95 -14.94
CA TRP A 34 0.22 0.30 -15.71
C TRP A 34 1.61 0.90 -15.93
N LEU A 35 2.48 0.90 -14.91
CA LEU A 35 3.85 1.37 -15.04
C LEU A 35 4.65 0.53 -16.05
N ALA A 36 4.46 -0.79 -16.06
CA ALA A 36 5.04 -1.67 -17.07
C ALA A 36 4.54 -1.33 -18.48
N ASP A 37 3.24 -1.01 -18.62
CA ASP A 37 2.66 -0.56 -19.89
C ASP A 37 3.22 0.79 -20.36
N MET A 38 3.56 1.68 -19.43
CA MET A 38 4.27 2.93 -19.71
C MET A 38 5.75 2.73 -20.09
N GLY A 39 6.24 1.49 -20.12
CA GLY A 39 7.59 1.14 -20.56
C GLY A 39 8.63 1.09 -19.46
N LEU A 40 8.24 1.13 -18.19
CA LEU A 40 9.18 0.93 -17.08
C LEU A 40 9.56 -0.56 -16.95
N PRO A 41 10.75 -0.88 -16.40
CA PRO A 41 11.09 -2.25 -16.06
C PRO A 41 10.04 -2.84 -15.12
N ALA A 42 9.47 -3.99 -15.52
CA ALA A 42 8.40 -4.68 -14.80
C ALA A 42 8.90 -5.45 -13.56
N ARG A 43 9.98 -4.96 -12.93
CA ARG A 43 10.59 -5.49 -11.72
C ARG A 43 10.59 -4.40 -10.67
N PHE A 44 9.95 -4.62 -9.53
CA PHE A 44 9.60 -3.57 -8.58
C PHE A 44 10.28 -3.74 -7.23
N GLU A 45 11.05 -2.73 -6.81
CA GLU A 45 11.48 -2.53 -5.42
C GLU A 45 10.47 -1.59 -4.75
N CYS A 46 9.67 -2.12 -3.82
CA CYS A 46 8.56 -1.39 -3.22
C CYS A 46 8.95 -0.83 -1.86
N LEU A 47 8.74 0.47 -1.67
CA LEU A 47 8.91 1.19 -0.42
C LEU A 47 7.53 1.68 0.04
N GLU A 48 7.07 1.29 1.23
CA GLU A 48 5.79 1.74 1.77
C GLU A 48 5.97 2.62 3.01
N ILE A 49 5.32 3.78 3.03
CA ILE A 49 5.19 4.60 4.25
C ILE A 49 3.81 4.39 4.86
N GLY A 50 3.73 4.33 6.19
CA GLY A 50 2.47 4.03 6.89
C GLY A 50 2.07 2.57 6.82
N SER A 51 3.05 1.68 6.80
CA SER A 51 2.82 0.24 6.63
C SER A 51 2.04 -0.41 7.76
N SER A 52 1.89 0.25 8.92
CA SER A 52 1.21 -0.28 10.11
C SER A 52 1.72 -1.68 10.49
N ALA A 53 1.02 -2.76 10.12
CA ALA A 53 1.42 -4.14 10.40
C ALA A 53 2.17 -4.83 9.24
N GLY A 54 2.49 -4.08 8.17
CA GLY A 54 3.18 -4.58 6.99
C GLY A 54 2.33 -5.47 6.09
N ILE A 55 1.00 -5.40 6.18
CA ILE A 55 0.11 -6.29 5.42
C ILE A 55 0.24 -6.09 3.90
N ASN A 56 0.34 -4.84 3.42
CA ASN A 56 0.52 -4.59 1.99
C ASN A 56 1.94 -4.91 1.51
N LEU A 57 2.95 -4.96 2.39
CA LEU A 57 4.30 -5.43 2.04
C LEU A 57 4.34 -6.91 1.65
N MET A 58 3.27 -7.66 1.94
CA MET A 58 3.12 -9.07 1.57
C MET A 58 2.37 -9.28 0.24
N LEU A 59 2.23 -8.22 -0.58
CA LEU A 59 1.51 -8.27 -1.86
C LEU A 59 2.01 -9.36 -2.83
N ASP A 60 3.28 -9.78 -2.71
CA ASP A 60 3.86 -10.87 -3.50
C ASP A 60 3.31 -12.26 -3.15
N ARG A 61 2.58 -12.38 -2.04
CA ARG A 61 2.02 -13.65 -1.51
C ARG A 61 0.56 -13.84 -1.86
N TYR A 62 -0.08 -12.82 -2.42
CA TYR A 62 -1.52 -12.78 -2.67
C TYR A 62 -1.82 -13.01 -4.16
N HIS A 63 -3.02 -13.51 -4.44
CA HIS A 63 -3.52 -13.67 -5.80
C HIS A 63 -4.51 -12.56 -6.11
N TYR A 64 -4.43 -12.00 -7.31
CA TYR A 64 -5.26 -10.89 -7.76
C TYR A 64 -6.00 -11.26 -9.04
N ASP A 65 -7.29 -10.97 -9.06
CA ASP A 65 -8.15 -10.95 -10.24
C ASP A 65 -8.63 -9.52 -10.46
N LEU A 66 -7.94 -8.80 -11.34
CA LEU A 66 -8.18 -7.38 -11.61
C LEU A 66 -8.90 -7.25 -12.95
N GLY A 67 -10.23 -7.36 -12.92
CA GLY A 67 -11.04 -7.31 -14.14
C GLY A 67 -10.71 -8.44 -15.13
N GLY A 68 -10.36 -9.63 -14.63
CA GLY A 68 -9.94 -10.78 -15.43
C GLY A 68 -8.43 -10.93 -15.61
N VAL A 69 -7.64 -9.88 -15.33
CA VAL A 69 -6.16 -9.97 -15.32
C VAL A 69 -5.70 -10.66 -14.04
N GLN A 70 -5.09 -11.84 -14.20
CA GLN A 70 -4.62 -12.67 -13.09
C GLN A 70 -3.17 -12.34 -12.77
N VAL A 71 -2.85 -12.06 -11.50
CA VAL A 71 -1.49 -11.76 -11.03
C VAL A 71 -1.22 -12.44 -9.70
N GLY A 72 0.00 -12.97 -9.53
CA GLY A 72 0.47 -13.57 -8.28
C GLY A 72 0.42 -15.11 -8.29
N PRO A 73 0.81 -15.73 -7.16
CA PRO A 73 0.75 -17.19 -6.99
C PRO A 73 -0.68 -17.71 -7.01
N GLU A 74 -0.89 -18.89 -7.59
CA GLU A 74 -2.17 -19.63 -7.56
C GLU A 74 -1.95 -21.04 -6.96
N PRO A 75 -2.50 -21.34 -5.76
CA PRO A 75 -3.27 -20.43 -4.92
C PRO A 75 -2.37 -19.42 -4.21
N GLY A 76 -2.87 -18.18 -4.08
CA GLY A 76 -2.28 -17.16 -3.20
C GLY A 76 -2.82 -17.30 -1.77
N ALA A 77 -2.12 -16.75 -0.79
CA ALA A 77 -2.54 -16.80 0.61
C ALA A 77 -3.89 -16.10 0.86
N ILE A 78 -4.16 -15.06 0.08
CA ILE A 78 -5.44 -14.35 0.00
C ILE A 78 -5.74 -14.11 -1.47
N ARG A 79 -7.00 -14.30 -1.88
CA ARG A 79 -7.48 -13.93 -3.22
C ARG A 79 -8.24 -12.62 -3.18
N PHE A 80 -7.79 -11.63 -3.95
CA PHE A 80 -8.49 -10.37 -4.16
C PHE A 80 -9.17 -10.35 -5.51
N GLN A 81 -10.48 -10.14 -5.49
CA GLN A 81 -11.31 -9.91 -6.67
C GLN A 81 -12.20 -8.71 -6.36
N PRO A 82 -11.68 -7.48 -6.41
CA PRO A 82 -12.50 -6.30 -6.23
C PRO A 82 -13.58 -6.24 -7.33
N GLU A 83 -14.72 -5.63 -7.02
CA GLU A 83 -15.67 -5.24 -8.07
C GLU A 83 -14.97 -4.25 -9.01
N TRP A 84 -14.62 -4.73 -10.21
CA TRP A 84 -13.86 -3.97 -11.19
C TRP A 84 -14.80 -3.19 -12.11
N GLN A 85 -14.46 -1.94 -12.40
CA GLN A 85 -15.21 -1.08 -13.31
C GLN A 85 -14.28 -0.36 -14.27
N GLY A 86 -14.75 -0.15 -15.50
CA GLY A 86 -13.93 0.31 -16.61
C GLY A 86 -13.23 -0.86 -17.30
N ASP A 87 -12.31 -0.54 -18.21
CA ASP A 87 -11.51 -1.55 -18.89
C ASP A 87 -10.62 -2.32 -17.91
N ALA A 88 -10.29 -3.55 -18.26
CA ALA A 88 -9.26 -4.30 -17.54
C ALA A 88 -7.93 -3.53 -17.56
N PRO A 89 -7.09 -3.64 -16.51
CA PRO A 89 -5.77 -3.03 -16.56
C PRO A 89 -4.91 -3.71 -17.64
N PRO A 90 -3.80 -3.09 -18.08
CA PRO A 90 -2.84 -3.75 -18.95
C PRO A 90 -2.38 -5.09 -18.36
N SER A 91 -2.13 -6.08 -19.21
CA SER A 91 -1.66 -7.40 -18.79
C SER A 91 -0.17 -7.55 -19.11
N HIS A 92 0.67 -7.42 -18.09
CA HIS A 92 2.12 -7.53 -18.18
C HIS A 92 2.65 -8.50 -17.11
N PRO A 93 3.70 -9.30 -17.41
CA PRO A 93 4.40 -10.01 -16.36
C PRO A 93 5.11 -9.00 -15.45
N ILE A 94 4.88 -9.08 -14.15
CA ILE A 94 5.54 -8.24 -13.14
C ILE A 94 6.27 -9.10 -12.09
N GLU A 95 7.39 -8.60 -11.59
CA GLU A 95 8.16 -9.19 -10.49
C GLU A 95 8.20 -8.21 -9.31
N VAL A 96 7.90 -8.70 -8.11
CA VAL A 96 8.14 -7.96 -6.87
C VAL A 96 9.50 -8.38 -6.33
N ALA A 97 10.51 -7.54 -6.55
CA ALA A 97 11.90 -7.81 -6.21
C ALA A 97 12.14 -7.77 -4.69
N SER A 98 11.56 -6.77 -4.04
CA SER A 98 11.62 -6.55 -2.61
C SER A 98 10.50 -5.63 -2.18
N THR A 99 10.08 -5.79 -0.93
CA THR A 99 9.16 -4.88 -0.25
C THR A 99 9.80 -4.47 1.06
N LYS A 100 9.71 -3.19 1.39
CA LYS A 100 10.13 -2.66 2.69
C LYS A 100 9.24 -1.50 3.07
N GLY A 101 8.93 -1.36 4.34
CA GLY A 101 8.15 -0.20 4.78
C GLY A 101 8.53 0.33 6.14
N CYS A 102 7.91 1.45 6.50
CA CYS A 102 8.03 2.06 7.81
C CYS A 102 6.68 2.42 8.42
N ASP A 103 6.68 2.46 9.75
CA ASP A 103 5.61 3.07 10.53
C ASP A 103 6.19 3.70 11.81
N VAL A 104 5.51 4.72 12.35
CA VAL A 104 5.87 5.35 13.63
C VAL A 104 5.39 4.53 14.84
N ALA A 105 4.46 3.60 14.62
CA ALA A 105 3.97 2.65 15.61
C ALA A 105 3.69 1.32 14.89
N PRO A 106 4.75 0.60 14.43
CA PRO A 106 4.57 -0.65 13.70
C PRO A 106 3.92 -1.69 14.60
N VAL A 107 3.03 -2.49 14.02
CA VAL A 107 2.35 -3.59 14.70
C VAL A 107 3.00 -4.91 14.33
N ASP A 108 3.40 -5.68 15.34
CA ASP A 108 3.89 -7.04 15.13
C ASP A 108 2.70 -8.02 15.03
N LEU A 109 2.43 -8.52 13.83
CA LEU A 109 1.38 -9.52 13.60
C LEU A 109 1.68 -10.88 14.23
N THR A 110 2.94 -11.15 14.58
CA THR A 110 3.35 -12.40 15.23
C THR A 110 3.13 -12.37 16.75
N ASP A 111 2.89 -11.19 17.31
CA ASP A 111 2.45 -10.99 18.70
C ASP A 111 0.92 -11.15 18.80
N PRO A 112 0.42 -12.18 19.52
CA PRO A 112 -1.02 -12.41 19.65
C PRO A 112 -1.81 -11.25 20.27
N GLU A 113 -1.21 -10.48 21.18
CA GLU A 113 -1.90 -9.34 21.82
C GLU A 113 -2.06 -8.17 20.85
N GLN A 114 -1.02 -7.87 20.08
CA GLN A 114 -1.07 -6.82 19.07
C GLN A 114 -1.98 -7.22 17.88
N ALA A 115 -1.91 -8.48 17.45
CA ALA A 115 -2.82 -9.02 16.44
C ALA A 115 -4.29 -8.96 16.91
N LEU A 116 -4.57 -9.27 18.17
CA LEU A 116 -5.91 -9.14 18.76
C LEU A 116 -6.39 -7.68 18.75
N ARG A 117 -5.51 -6.72 19.06
CA ARG A 117 -5.83 -5.28 18.97
C ARG A 117 -6.25 -4.87 17.56
N LEU A 118 -5.54 -5.34 16.53
CA LEU A 118 -5.93 -5.08 15.14
C LEU A 118 -7.27 -5.72 14.77
N LYS A 119 -7.53 -6.96 15.21
CA LYS A 119 -8.81 -7.64 15.01
C LYS A 119 -9.98 -6.85 15.60
N ALA A 120 -9.78 -6.21 16.76
CA ALA A 120 -10.83 -5.43 17.42
C ALA A 120 -11.25 -4.15 16.67
N TYR A 121 -10.47 -3.70 15.67
CA TYR A 121 -10.86 -2.59 14.78
C TYR A 121 -11.72 -3.04 13.58
N ILE A 122 -12.02 -4.34 13.47
CA ILE A 122 -12.93 -4.90 12.48
C ILE A 122 -14.31 -5.04 13.12
N TRP A 123 -15.33 -4.52 12.43
CA TRP A 123 -16.71 -4.66 12.88
C TRP A 123 -17.14 -6.14 12.84
N PRO A 124 -17.89 -6.64 13.85
CA PRO A 124 -18.23 -8.06 13.96
C PRO A 124 -18.88 -8.67 12.70
N GLU A 125 -19.62 -7.86 11.94
CA GLU A 125 -20.34 -8.28 10.73
C GLU A 125 -19.40 -8.46 9.51
N HIS A 126 -18.18 -7.92 9.56
CA HIS A 126 -17.20 -7.99 8.47
C HIS A 126 -16.36 -9.28 8.52
N THR A 127 -17.01 -10.44 8.46
CA THR A 127 -16.36 -11.76 8.55
C THR A 127 -15.22 -11.97 7.54
N VAL A 128 -15.40 -11.50 6.30
CA VAL A 128 -14.37 -11.57 5.25
C VAL A 128 -13.09 -10.83 5.65
N ARG A 129 -13.21 -9.71 6.38
CA ARG A 129 -12.04 -8.95 6.84
C ARG A 129 -11.31 -9.68 7.98
N PHE A 130 -12.05 -10.39 8.85
CA PHE A 130 -11.42 -11.28 9.83
C PHE A 130 -10.64 -12.40 9.15
N GLU A 131 -11.23 -13.09 8.19
CA GLU A 131 -10.57 -14.16 7.44
C GLU A 131 -9.27 -13.68 6.76
N ARG A 132 -9.30 -12.49 6.14
CA ARG A 132 -8.11 -11.86 5.55
C ARG A 132 -7.04 -11.53 6.58
N LEU A 133 -7.43 -10.99 7.74
CA LEU A 133 -6.47 -10.66 8.80
C LEU A 133 -5.84 -11.93 9.39
N GLU A 134 -6.61 -12.99 9.62
CA GLU A 134 -6.07 -14.28 10.05
C GLU A 134 -5.09 -14.87 9.03
N ALA A 135 -5.42 -14.81 7.74
CA ALA A 135 -4.52 -15.23 6.67
C ALA A 135 -3.23 -14.38 6.65
N ALA A 136 -3.34 -13.05 6.81
CA ALA A 136 -2.19 -12.16 6.89
C ALA A 136 -1.30 -12.46 8.11
N ILE A 137 -1.88 -12.75 9.28
CA ILE A 137 -1.13 -13.19 10.48
C ILE A 137 -0.38 -14.50 10.20
N ALA A 138 -1.04 -15.47 9.57
CA ALA A 138 -0.42 -16.74 9.20
C ALA A 138 0.77 -16.54 8.24
N GLU A 139 0.64 -15.64 7.26
CA GLU A 139 1.73 -15.31 6.34
C GLU A 139 2.88 -14.55 7.02
N ALA A 140 2.57 -13.58 7.88
CA ALA A 140 3.59 -12.86 8.65
C ALA A 140 4.39 -13.82 9.55
N THR A 141 3.73 -14.83 10.13
CA THR A 141 4.39 -15.88 10.94
C THR A 141 5.35 -16.74 10.11
N LYS A 142 5.01 -17.04 8.84
CA LYS A 142 5.90 -17.81 7.94
C LYS A 142 7.12 -16.99 7.52
N ARG A 143 6.91 -15.72 7.20
CA ARG A 143 7.94 -14.77 6.78
C ARG A 143 7.49 -13.36 7.18
N ALA A 144 8.13 -12.78 8.18
CA ALA A 144 7.79 -11.43 8.63
C ALA A 144 7.97 -10.42 7.47
N PRO A 145 7.09 -9.42 7.32
CA PRO A 145 7.32 -8.30 6.40
C PRO A 145 8.52 -7.47 6.85
N ASP A 146 9.30 -6.92 5.92
CA ASP A 146 10.43 -6.02 6.23
C ASP A 146 9.89 -4.64 6.61
N LEU A 147 9.70 -4.44 7.91
CA LEU A 147 9.06 -3.27 8.49
C LEU A 147 9.96 -2.68 9.58
N VAL A 148 10.22 -1.37 9.49
CA VAL A 148 11.02 -0.65 10.48
C VAL A 148 10.19 0.39 11.22
N HIS A 149 10.52 0.60 12.50
CA HIS A 149 10.03 1.75 13.24
C HIS A 149 10.77 3.01 12.77
N MET A 150 10.12 3.83 11.95
CA MET A 150 10.68 5.07 11.41
C MET A 150 9.57 5.99 10.92
N ASN A 151 9.79 7.31 10.97
CA ASN A 151 8.88 8.25 10.33
C ASN A 151 9.07 8.24 8.79
N ALA A 152 8.07 8.74 8.07
CA ALA A 152 8.01 8.65 6.61
C ALA A 152 9.19 9.38 5.93
N ALA A 153 9.55 10.57 6.41
CA ALA A 153 10.59 11.38 5.81
C ALA A 153 11.97 10.74 5.95
N ASP A 154 12.35 10.33 7.17
CA ASP A 154 13.64 9.70 7.43
C ASP A 154 13.76 8.37 6.65
N PHE A 155 12.67 7.61 6.54
CA PHE A 155 12.64 6.36 5.76
C PHE A 155 12.88 6.61 4.28
N VAL A 156 12.11 7.52 3.66
CA VAL A 156 12.23 7.81 2.22
C VAL A 156 13.62 8.35 1.90
N GLU A 157 14.16 9.28 2.69
CA GLU A 157 15.52 9.81 2.51
C GLU A 157 16.58 8.71 2.60
N ALA A 158 16.48 7.83 3.61
CA ALA A 158 17.44 6.75 3.80
C ALA A 158 17.39 5.69 2.70
N GLU A 159 16.20 5.31 2.23
CA GLU A 159 16.03 4.29 1.19
C GLU A 159 16.38 4.82 -0.20
N LEU A 160 16.04 6.08 -0.52
CA LEU A 160 16.41 6.70 -1.81
C LEU A 160 17.92 6.94 -1.95
N ALA A 161 18.64 7.14 -0.84
CA ALA A 161 20.10 7.26 -0.85
C ALA A 161 20.82 5.94 -1.21
N LYS A 162 20.13 4.79 -1.13
CA LYS A 162 20.73 3.49 -1.45
C LYS A 162 20.85 3.28 -2.96
N PRO A 163 21.90 2.61 -3.44
CA PRO A 163 22.00 2.22 -4.84
C PRO A 163 20.78 1.42 -5.29
N GLN A 164 20.19 1.80 -6.42
CA GLN A 164 19.13 1.03 -7.08
C GLN A 164 19.75 -0.03 -8.00
N VAL A 165 19.10 -1.18 -8.16
CA VAL A 165 19.53 -2.19 -9.12
C VAL A 165 19.08 -1.76 -10.53
N ALA A 166 19.95 -1.95 -11.53
CA ALA A 166 19.59 -1.74 -12.94
C ALA A 166 18.39 -2.61 -13.37
N GLY A 167 17.59 -2.14 -14.31
CA GLY A 167 16.37 -2.82 -14.77
C GLY A 167 15.31 -3.02 -13.69
N THR A 168 15.30 -2.19 -12.63
CA THR A 168 14.32 -2.27 -11.53
C THR A 168 13.65 -0.92 -11.35
N THR A 169 12.32 -0.88 -11.27
CA THR A 169 11.54 0.30 -10.87
C THR A 169 11.51 0.39 -9.35
N ARG A 170 12.06 1.45 -8.78
CA ARG A 170 11.89 1.76 -7.35
C ARG A 170 10.58 2.52 -7.18
N MET A 171 9.68 2.00 -6.36
CA MET A 171 8.33 2.53 -6.20
C MET A 171 8.07 2.89 -4.75
N LEU A 172 7.90 4.18 -4.46
CA LEU A 172 7.27 4.63 -3.23
C LEU A 172 5.76 4.44 -3.36
N MET A 173 5.15 3.71 -2.44
CA MET A 173 3.71 3.50 -2.38
C MET A 173 3.15 3.86 -1.01
N HIS A 174 1.93 4.36 -0.96
CA HIS A 174 1.24 4.58 0.31
C HIS A 174 -0.27 4.60 0.15
N SER A 175 -0.98 4.26 1.22
CA SER A 175 -2.44 4.28 1.24
C SER A 175 -3.02 4.81 2.53
N ILE A 176 -3.89 5.82 2.42
CA ILE A 176 -4.65 6.42 3.54
C ILE A 176 -3.72 6.81 4.70
N VAL A 177 -2.50 7.26 4.38
CA VAL A 177 -1.51 7.67 5.40
C VAL A 177 -1.16 9.14 5.27
N TRP A 178 -1.18 9.69 4.05
CA TRP A 178 -0.60 11.00 3.77
C TRP A 178 -1.18 12.11 4.67
N GLN A 179 -2.50 12.04 4.94
CA GLN A 179 -3.20 12.96 5.84
C GLN A 179 -2.75 12.93 7.31
N TYR A 180 -2.06 11.87 7.74
CA TYR A 180 -1.52 11.70 9.08
C TYR A 180 -0.03 12.07 9.17
N VAL A 181 0.64 12.21 8.02
CA VAL A 181 2.06 12.62 7.96
C VAL A 181 2.13 14.13 8.26
N PRO A 182 2.97 14.58 9.22
CA PRO A 182 3.18 16.00 9.49
C PRO A 182 3.62 16.80 8.26
N GLU A 183 3.22 18.06 8.16
CA GLU A 183 3.49 18.91 6.97
C GLU A 183 4.99 19.03 6.65
N ASP A 184 5.84 19.13 7.67
CA ASP A 184 7.29 19.15 7.50
C ASP A 184 7.81 17.84 6.90
N GLN A 185 7.25 16.70 7.30
CA GLN A 185 7.59 15.39 6.74
C GLN A 185 7.05 15.21 5.32
N GLN A 186 5.84 15.68 5.02
CA GLN A 186 5.30 15.67 3.65
C GLN A 186 6.20 16.47 2.70
N ALA A 187 6.66 17.64 3.13
CA ALA A 187 7.59 18.48 2.36
C ALA A 187 8.93 17.77 2.12
N ARG A 188 9.48 17.11 3.15
CA ARG A 188 10.73 16.33 3.04
C ARG A 188 10.59 15.12 2.10
N VAL A 189 9.53 14.34 2.24
CA VAL A 189 9.25 13.21 1.33
C VAL A 189 9.13 13.69 -0.11
N THR A 190 8.36 14.76 -0.35
CA THR A 190 8.24 15.38 -1.67
C THR A 190 9.60 15.80 -2.21
N ALA A 191 10.39 16.55 -1.43
CA ALA A 191 11.71 17.02 -1.86
C ALA A 191 12.68 15.86 -2.17
N ALA A 192 12.66 14.79 -1.38
CA ALA A 192 13.48 13.61 -1.62
C ALA A 192 13.07 12.88 -2.91
N MET A 193 11.77 12.74 -3.17
CA MET A 193 11.25 12.15 -4.40
C MET A 193 11.59 13.00 -5.64
N GLU A 194 11.49 14.34 -5.57
CA GLU A 194 11.90 15.22 -6.67
C GLU A 194 13.40 15.11 -6.96
N ALA A 195 14.24 15.12 -5.92
CA ALA A 195 15.68 14.99 -6.07
C ALA A 195 16.08 13.64 -6.68
N ALA A 196 15.48 12.55 -6.22
CA ALA A 196 15.71 11.21 -6.78
C ALA A 196 15.16 11.10 -8.22
N GLY A 197 13.98 11.66 -8.49
CA GLY A 197 13.38 11.70 -9.82
C GLY A 197 14.25 12.44 -10.84
N ALA A 198 14.90 13.54 -10.44
CA ALA A 198 15.86 14.27 -11.28
C ALA A 198 17.12 13.45 -11.65
N CYS A 199 17.44 12.40 -10.89
CA CYS A 199 18.54 11.48 -11.16
C CYS A 199 18.08 10.14 -11.79
N ALA A 200 16.78 9.94 -11.96
CA ALA A 200 16.23 8.70 -12.50
C ALA A 200 16.60 8.53 -13.97
N THR A 201 16.79 7.28 -14.39
CA THR A 201 17.06 6.91 -15.78
C THR A 201 16.09 5.82 -16.23
N PRO A 202 15.94 5.55 -17.54
CA PRO A 202 15.08 4.46 -18.00
C PRO A 202 15.45 3.09 -17.42
N ASP A 203 16.72 2.89 -17.07
CA ASP A 203 17.22 1.65 -16.45
C ASP A 203 17.07 1.63 -14.92
N ARG A 204 16.88 2.80 -14.30
CA ARG A 204 16.69 2.97 -12.85
C ARG A 204 15.58 3.99 -12.59
N PRO A 205 14.33 3.68 -12.97
CA PRO A 205 13.24 4.63 -12.84
C PRO A 205 12.72 4.68 -11.40
N LEU A 206 12.07 5.79 -11.10
CA LEU A 206 11.39 6.04 -9.84
C LEU A 206 9.89 6.14 -10.09
N ALA A 207 9.06 5.61 -9.20
CA ALA A 207 7.62 5.77 -9.23
C ALA A 207 7.09 6.18 -7.84
N TRP A 208 6.05 6.99 -7.83
CA TRP A 208 5.30 7.40 -6.65
C TRP A 208 3.82 7.08 -6.86
N VAL A 209 3.29 6.15 -6.05
CA VAL A 209 1.91 5.66 -6.10
C VAL A 209 1.19 6.01 -4.81
N ALA A 210 0.26 6.94 -4.88
CA ALA A 210 -0.50 7.45 -3.74
C ALA A 210 -1.97 7.04 -3.83
N LEU A 211 -2.43 6.13 -2.97
CA LEU A 211 -3.85 5.77 -2.82
C LEU A 211 -4.44 6.55 -1.63
N GLU A 212 -4.94 7.75 -1.87
CA GLU A 212 -5.30 8.68 -0.80
C GLU A 212 -6.75 9.18 -0.92
N ALA A 213 -7.28 9.68 0.20
CA ALA A 213 -8.66 10.16 0.26
C ALA A 213 -8.81 11.51 -0.46
N ASN A 214 -9.72 11.57 -1.43
CA ASN A 214 -10.24 12.82 -1.97
C ASN A 214 -11.40 13.29 -1.08
N ARG A 215 -11.13 14.30 -0.24
CA ARG A 215 -12.11 14.78 0.75
C ARG A 215 -13.29 15.54 0.16
N VAL A 216 -13.17 16.02 -1.08
CA VAL A 216 -14.24 16.76 -1.77
C VAL A 216 -15.23 15.78 -2.39
N LEU A 217 -14.71 14.76 -3.05
CA LEU A 217 -15.52 13.73 -3.73
C LEU A 217 -15.89 12.56 -2.81
N HIS A 218 -15.34 12.54 -1.60
CA HIS A 218 -15.46 11.48 -0.60
C HIS A 218 -15.00 10.09 -1.08
N ILE A 219 -14.25 9.98 -2.18
CA ILE A 219 -13.68 8.75 -2.74
C ILE A 219 -12.19 8.61 -2.39
N HIS A 220 -11.57 7.47 -2.67
CA HIS A 220 -10.11 7.36 -2.71
C HIS A 220 -9.64 7.35 -4.15
N GLU A 221 -8.53 8.02 -4.42
CA GLU A 221 -7.92 8.10 -5.75
C GLU A 221 -6.50 7.54 -5.67
N MET A 222 -6.15 6.70 -6.64
CA MET A 222 -4.76 6.33 -6.86
C MET A 222 -4.14 7.28 -7.88
N VAL A 223 -3.24 8.11 -7.40
CA VAL A 223 -2.42 9.01 -8.22
C VAL A 223 -1.06 8.34 -8.43
N VAL A 224 -0.62 8.30 -9.68
CA VAL A 224 0.68 7.75 -10.06
C VAL A 224 1.49 8.83 -10.75
N ARG A 225 2.76 8.92 -10.38
CA ARG A 225 3.78 9.75 -11.03
C ARG A 225 5.06 8.94 -11.16
N PHE A 226 5.82 9.10 -12.24
CA PHE A 226 7.05 8.35 -12.43
C PHE A 226 8.11 9.14 -13.22
N TRP A 227 9.36 8.71 -13.10
CA TRP A 227 10.50 9.34 -13.74
C TRP A 227 11.41 8.29 -14.38
N PRO A 228 11.98 8.56 -15.56
CA PRO A 228 11.67 9.70 -16.42
C PRO A 228 10.38 9.49 -17.25
N GLY A 229 9.77 10.59 -17.72
CA GLY A 229 8.71 10.58 -18.74
C GLY A 229 7.26 10.55 -18.25
N GLY A 230 7.03 10.53 -16.93
CA GLY A 230 5.71 10.52 -16.30
C GLY A 230 5.63 11.51 -15.14
N GLU A 231 6.30 12.66 -15.26
CA GLU A 231 6.49 13.62 -14.18
C GLU A 231 5.21 14.39 -13.82
N GLU A 232 4.18 14.35 -14.67
CA GLU A 232 2.87 14.89 -14.32
C GLU A 232 2.04 13.80 -13.62
N PRO A 233 1.46 14.08 -12.44
CA PRO A 233 0.66 13.10 -11.72
C PRO A 233 -0.63 12.75 -12.48
N VAL A 234 -0.93 11.46 -12.58
CA VAL A 234 -2.12 10.93 -13.25
C VAL A 234 -2.99 10.15 -12.27
N VAL A 235 -4.28 10.44 -12.22
CA VAL A 235 -5.26 9.60 -11.51
C VAL A 235 -5.52 8.35 -12.34
N VAL A 236 -5.06 7.19 -11.86
CA VAL A 236 -5.20 5.90 -12.55
C VAL A 236 -6.47 5.19 -12.11
N THR A 237 -6.80 5.24 -10.81
CA THR A 237 -8.02 4.63 -10.27
C THR A 237 -8.75 5.52 -9.29
N ARG A 238 -10.06 5.25 -9.18
CA ARG A 238 -10.86 5.55 -8.00
C ARG A 238 -11.13 4.24 -7.27
N ALA A 239 -11.13 4.23 -5.94
CA ALA A 239 -11.23 2.99 -5.20
C ALA A 239 -11.99 3.12 -3.88
N HIS A 240 -12.48 1.97 -3.40
CA HIS A 240 -12.98 1.83 -2.04
C HIS A 240 -11.82 1.85 -1.03
N PRO A 241 -11.95 2.48 0.16
CA PRO A 241 -10.90 2.50 1.20
C PRO A 241 -10.43 1.11 1.66
N HIS A 242 -11.28 0.10 1.46
CA HIS A 242 -10.99 -1.29 1.83
C HIS A 242 -10.76 -2.24 0.64
N GLY A 243 -10.61 -1.71 -0.59
CA GLY A 243 -10.39 -2.54 -1.79
C GLY A 243 -11.58 -3.42 -2.20
N ALA A 244 -12.81 -3.01 -1.87
CA ALA A 244 -14.03 -3.73 -2.26
C ALA A 244 -14.37 -3.52 -3.75
N TRP A 245 -14.07 -2.34 -4.28
CA TRP A 245 -14.24 -2.00 -5.69
C TRP A 245 -13.07 -1.13 -6.16
N ILE A 246 -12.76 -1.21 -7.46
CA ILE A 246 -11.78 -0.37 -8.16
C ILE A 246 -12.40 0.09 -9.48
N GLY A 247 -12.43 1.40 -9.70
CA GLY A 247 -12.78 2.03 -10.96
C GLY A 247 -11.53 2.45 -11.72
N TRP A 248 -11.30 1.83 -12.87
CA TRP A 248 -10.17 2.07 -13.76
C TRP A 248 -10.46 3.20 -14.76
N GLY A 249 -9.43 3.96 -15.14
CA GLY A 249 -9.48 4.83 -16.32
C GLY A 249 -10.46 6.00 -16.23
N GLY A 250 -10.67 6.57 -15.05
CA GLY A 250 -11.55 7.75 -14.87
C GLY A 250 -13.04 7.44 -14.68
N SER A 251 -13.40 6.22 -14.25
CA SER A 251 -14.78 5.83 -13.89
C SER A 251 -15.54 6.92 -13.11
N GLU A 252 -16.79 7.19 -13.51
CA GLU A 252 -17.66 8.23 -12.92
C GLU A 252 -18.23 7.86 -11.54
N ARG A 253 -17.95 6.67 -10.99
CA ARG A 253 -18.49 6.25 -9.69
C ARG A 253 -18.05 7.20 -8.58
N THR A 254 -19.01 7.95 -8.04
CA THR A 254 -18.95 8.54 -6.71
C THR A 254 -19.49 7.55 -5.69
N ILE A 255 -19.07 7.64 -4.42
CA ILE A 255 -19.53 6.75 -3.33
C ILE A 255 -21.06 6.69 -3.26
#